data_AF-A7SDN8-F1
#
_entry.id   AF-A7SDN8-F1
#
_cell.length_a   1.000
_cell.length_b   1.000
_cell.length_c   1.000
_cell.angle_alpha   90.00
_cell.angle_beta   90.00
_cell.angle_gamma   90.00
#
_symmetry.space_group_name_H-M   'P 1'
#
loop_
_entity.id
_entity.type
_entity.pdbx_description
1 polymer ?
#
loop_
_entity_poly.entity_id
_entity_poly.type
_entity_poly.pdbx_seq_one_letter_code
_entity_poly.pdbx_strand_id
1 'polypeptide(L)'
;NLLSIEPEKFAEQLTIMDAELFRKVIAWHCMGSVWSRRKRSHKPAFTVQATVDQFNAVSLKVLSSILRTPENKSPAQRGRYINQWINIAQCCRNLKNFSSLKAIISALQSASIHRLKKSWQHVPRYVYVWRYA
;
A
#
# COMPACT_ATOMS: atom_id res chain seq x y z
N ASN A 1 -13.58 1.82 -11.14
CA ASN A 1 -13.86 2.08 -9.71
C ASN A 1 -13.10 1.03 -8.89
N LEU A 2 -12.35 1.35 -7.83
CA LEU A 2 -11.60 0.34 -7.05
C LEU A 2 -12.53 -0.74 -6.45
N LEU A 3 -13.73 -0.34 -6.04
CA LEU A 3 -14.68 -1.25 -5.41
C LEU A 3 -15.31 -2.28 -6.37
N SER A 4 -15.10 -2.12 -7.68
CA SER A 4 -15.58 -3.07 -8.68
C SER A 4 -14.51 -4.08 -9.10
N ILE A 5 -13.30 -4.01 -8.53
CA ILE A 5 -12.19 -4.92 -8.84
C ILE A 5 -12.12 -5.96 -7.73
N GLU A 6 -12.03 -7.24 -8.09
CA GLU A 6 -11.81 -8.32 -7.13
C GLU A 6 -10.48 -8.12 -6.39
N PRO A 7 -10.44 -8.26 -5.05
CA PRO A 7 -9.23 -8.08 -4.26
C PRO A 7 -8.04 -8.93 -4.74
N GLU A 8 -8.31 -10.17 -5.15
CA GLU A 8 -7.35 -11.13 -5.66
C GLU A 8 -6.70 -10.60 -6.94
N LYS A 9 -7.50 -10.14 -7.90
CA LYS A 9 -7.01 -9.57 -9.16
C LYS A 9 -6.18 -8.31 -8.93
N PHE A 10 -6.58 -7.47 -7.99
CA PHE A 10 -5.77 -6.29 -7.64
C PHE A 10 -4.42 -6.70 -7.03
N ALA A 11 -4.43 -7.66 -6.09
CA ALA A 11 -3.22 -8.15 -5.43
C ALA A 11 -2.28 -8.88 -6.41
N GLU A 12 -2.80 -9.64 -7.37
CA GLU A 12 -2.03 -10.25 -8.47
C GLU A 12 -1.27 -9.17 -9.26
N GLN A 13 -1.95 -8.11 -9.68
CA GLN A 13 -1.31 -7.02 -10.43
C GLN A 13 -0.25 -6.28 -9.62
N LEU A 14 -0.53 -5.97 -8.34
CA LEU A 14 0.48 -5.40 -7.44
C LEU A 14 1.71 -6.32 -7.32
N THR A 15 1.48 -7.63 -7.22
CA THR A 15 2.54 -8.62 -7.09
C THR A 15 3.39 -8.73 -8.34
N ILE A 16 2.79 -8.67 -9.53
CA ILE A 16 3.53 -8.64 -10.80
C ILE A 16 4.44 -7.41 -10.84
N MET A 17 3.89 -6.21 -10.60
CA MET A 17 4.66 -4.97 -10.63
C MET A 17 5.80 -4.97 -9.60
N ASP A 18 5.51 -5.35 -8.35
CA ASP A 18 6.52 -5.41 -7.29
C ASP A 18 7.61 -6.44 -7.61
N ALA A 19 7.24 -7.62 -8.14
CA ALA A 19 8.19 -8.67 -8.48
C ALA A 19 9.10 -8.27 -9.65
N GLU A 20 8.58 -7.57 -10.66
CA GLU A 20 9.39 -7.04 -11.77
C GLU A 20 10.44 -6.04 -11.30
N LEU A 21 10.07 -5.14 -10.38
CA LEU A 21 11.01 -4.17 -9.82
C LEU A 21 12.01 -4.84 -8.88
N PHE A 22 11.55 -5.74 -8.02
CA PHE A 22 12.39 -6.44 -7.06
C PHE A 22 13.46 -7.30 -7.74
N ARG A 23 13.10 -7.99 -8.85
CA ARG A 23 14.07 -8.76 -9.66
C ARG A 23 15.19 -7.91 -10.26
N LYS A 24 14.97 -6.61 -10.46
CA LYS A 24 15.96 -5.68 -10.99
C LYS A 24 16.84 -5.07 -9.90
N VAL A 25 16.59 -5.36 -8.61
CA VAL A 25 17.38 -4.81 -7.50
C VAL A 25 18.80 -5.33 -7.53
N ILE A 26 19.77 -4.41 -7.61
CA ILE A 26 21.19 -4.70 -7.48
C ILE A 26 21.57 -4.65 -6.00
N ALA A 27 22.07 -5.75 -5.44
CA ALA A 27 22.39 -5.85 -4.01
C ALA A 27 23.36 -4.76 -3.52
N TRP A 28 24.34 -4.36 -4.34
CA TRP A 28 25.29 -3.28 -4.00
C TRP A 28 24.59 -1.92 -3.79
N HIS A 29 23.45 -1.65 -4.45
CA HIS A 29 22.67 -0.44 -4.23
C HIS A 29 22.08 -0.35 -2.80
N CYS A 30 21.95 -1.47 -2.10
CA CYS A 30 21.46 -1.52 -0.72
C CYS A 30 22.57 -1.27 0.31
N MET A 31 23.85 -1.39 -0.06
CA MET A 31 24.96 -1.26 0.88
C MET A 31 25.21 0.19 1.30
N GLY A 32 25.65 0.38 2.55
CA GLY A 32 26.05 1.69 3.08
C GLY A 32 24.95 2.76 3.06
N SER A 33 23.68 2.34 2.95
CA SER A 33 22.49 3.18 2.80
C SER A 33 22.65 4.24 1.70
N VAL A 34 23.34 3.89 0.60
CA VAL A 34 23.62 4.82 -0.51
C VAL A 34 22.34 5.38 -1.12
N TRP A 35 21.26 4.58 -1.13
CA TRP A 35 19.93 4.96 -1.61
C TRP A 35 19.25 6.08 -0.80
N SER A 36 19.61 6.30 0.49
CA SER A 36 18.96 7.33 1.32
C SER A 36 19.68 8.69 1.28
N ARG A 37 20.81 8.80 0.57
CA ARG A 37 21.64 10.01 0.54
C ARG A 37 21.06 11.05 -0.40
N ARG A 38 20.54 12.15 0.17
CA ARG A 38 19.82 13.22 -0.55
C ARG A 38 20.64 13.98 -1.62
N LYS A 39 21.98 13.89 -1.70
CA LYS A 39 22.78 14.79 -2.58
C LYS A 39 24.14 14.34 -3.16
N ARG A 40 24.72 13.15 -2.90
CA ARG A 40 26.15 12.93 -3.28
C ARG A 40 26.53 11.48 -3.62
N SER A 41 26.21 11.04 -4.83
CA SER A 41 26.85 9.86 -5.41
C SER A 41 26.67 9.87 -6.93
N HIS A 42 27.75 9.80 -7.69
CA HIS A 42 27.74 9.54 -9.14
C HIS A 42 27.27 8.10 -9.49
N LYS A 43 26.74 7.36 -8.53
CA LYS A 43 26.10 6.05 -8.70
C LYS A 43 24.75 6.05 -7.97
N PRO A 44 23.66 6.42 -8.63
CA PRO A 44 22.35 6.46 -7.99
C PRO A 44 21.85 5.02 -7.84
N ALA A 45 21.35 4.69 -6.65
CA ALA A 45 20.75 3.40 -6.32
C ALA A 45 19.36 3.24 -7.00
N PHE A 46 19.29 3.45 -8.31
CA PHE A 46 18.04 3.61 -9.07
C PHE A 46 17.09 2.42 -8.92
N THR A 47 17.63 1.20 -8.84
CA THR A 47 16.82 -0.01 -8.73
C THR A 47 16.15 -0.11 -7.36
N VAL A 48 16.83 0.35 -6.30
CA VAL A 48 16.25 0.42 -4.95
C VAL A 48 15.23 1.56 -4.90
N GLN A 49 15.57 2.72 -5.46
CA GLN A 49 14.66 3.86 -5.53
C GLN A 49 13.35 3.48 -6.23
N ALA A 50 13.40 2.73 -7.35
CA ALA A 50 12.21 2.27 -8.04
C ALA A 50 11.28 1.41 -7.16
N THR A 51 11.84 0.51 -6.34
CA THR A 51 11.03 -0.28 -5.39
C THR A 51 10.41 0.59 -4.29
N VAL A 52 11.14 1.60 -3.80
CA VAL A 52 10.64 2.56 -2.80
C VAL A 52 9.53 3.43 -3.39
N ASP A 53 9.69 3.88 -4.63
CA ASP A 53 8.70 4.70 -5.32
C ASP A 53 7.41 3.92 -5.55
N GLN A 54 7.51 2.63 -5.91
CA GLN A 54 6.35 1.75 -6.02
C GLN A 54 5.64 1.56 -4.67
N PHE A 55 6.38 1.31 -3.59
CA PHE A 55 5.81 1.24 -2.23
C PHE A 55 5.04 2.52 -1.86
N ASN A 56 5.64 3.68 -2.17
CA ASN A 56 5.03 4.98 -1.92
C ASN A 56 3.79 5.20 -2.80
N ALA A 57 3.84 4.78 -4.07
CA ALA A 57 2.71 4.86 -5.00
C ALA A 57 1.51 4.04 -4.50
N VAL A 58 1.74 2.81 -4.02
CA VAL A 58 0.70 1.97 -3.41
C VAL A 58 0.13 2.66 -2.17
N SER A 59 0.98 3.15 -1.27
CA SER A 59 0.55 3.87 -0.06
C SER A 59 -0.31 5.10 -0.38
N LEU A 60 0.11 5.91 -1.36
CA LEU A 60 -0.63 7.08 -1.82
C LEU A 60 -1.95 6.70 -2.51
N LYS A 61 -1.99 5.57 -3.22
CA LYS A 61 -3.22 5.05 -3.82
C LYS A 61 -4.24 4.69 -2.75
N VAL A 62 -3.83 4.05 -1.66
CA VAL A 62 -4.69 3.80 -0.49
C VAL A 62 -5.23 5.11 0.07
N LEU A 63 -4.35 6.06 0.40
CA LEU A 63 -4.74 7.34 0.99
C LEU A 63 -5.72 8.13 0.09
N SER A 64 -5.39 8.29 -1.18
CA SER A 64 -6.19 9.05 -2.14
C SER A 64 -7.54 8.39 -2.41
N SER A 65 -7.58 7.06 -2.50
CA SER A 65 -8.83 6.31 -2.71
C SER A 65 -9.75 6.27 -1.50
N ILE A 66 -9.30 6.70 -0.31
CA ILE A 66 -10.16 6.82 0.88
C ILE A 66 -10.51 8.30 1.15
N LEU A 67 -9.55 9.22 0.95
CA LEU A 67 -9.69 10.61 1.37
C LEU A 67 -10.14 11.56 0.25
N ARG A 68 -9.83 11.27 -1.01
CA ARG A 68 -9.85 12.28 -2.10
C ARG A 68 -10.72 11.90 -3.30
N THR A 69 -11.32 10.72 -3.32
CA THR A 69 -12.14 10.28 -4.46
C THR A 69 -13.52 10.95 -4.41
N PRO A 70 -14.06 11.47 -5.53
CA PRO A 70 -15.37 12.14 -5.54
C PRO A 70 -16.52 11.30 -5.00
N GLU A 71 -16.42 9.98 -5.10
CA GLU A 71 -17.40 9.01 -4.59
C GLU A 71 -17.37 8.90 -3.06
N ASN A 72 -16.27 9.28 -2.40
CA ASN A 72 -16.04 9.12 -0.96
C ASN A 72 -16.61 10.23 -0.08
N LYS A 73 -17.85 10.63 -0.38
CA LYS A 73 -18.53 11.72 0.32
C LYS A 73 -18.95 11.33 1.75
N SER A 74 -19.30 10.06 1.99
CA SER A 74 -19.81 9.60 3.29
C SER A 74 -18.83 8.70 4.08
N PRO A 75 -18.92 8.64 5.42
CA PRO A 75 -18.17 7.68 6.23
C PRO A 75 -18.38 6.23 5.82
N ALA A 76 -19.62 5.84 5.47
CA ALA A 76 -19.94 4.50 5.02
C ALA A 76 -19.19 4.14 3.74
N GLN A 77 -19.15 5.04 2.77
CA GLN A 77 -18.44 4.80 1.52
C GLN A 77 -16.93 4.63 1.75
N ARG A 78 -16.33 5.50 2.58
CA ARG A 78 -14.92 5.35 2.98
C ARG A 78 -14.66 4.03 3.70
N GLY A 79 -15.59 3.57 4.55
CA GLY A 79 -15.53 2.26 5.19
C GLY A 79 -15.44 1.11 4.18
N ARG A 80 -16.17 1.19 3.06
CA ARG A 80 -16.07 0.21 1.97
C ARG A 80 -14.69 0.18 1.32
N TYR A 81 -14.09 1.34 1.07
CA TYR A 81 -12.72 1.43 0.53
C TYR A 81 -11.69 0.89 1.53
N ILE A 82 -11.82 1.22 2.82
CA ILE A 82 -10.96 0.67 3.87
C ILE A 82 -11.06 -0.86 3.87
N ASN A 83 -12.28 -1.41 3.88
CA ASN A 83 -12.50 -2.86 3.85
C ASN A 83 -11.88 -3.50 2.60
N GLN A 84 -12.06 -2.88 1.43
CA GLN A 84 -11.49 -3.37 0.19
C GLN A 84 -9.96 -3.44 0.23
N TRP A 85 -9.30 -2.41 0.77
CA TRP A 85 -7.85 -2.43 0.94
C TRP A 85 -7.38 -3.48 1.93
N ILE A 86 -8.15 -3.77 2.98
CA ILE A 86 -7.80 -4.84 3.91
C ILE A 86 -7.92 -6.22 3.23
N ASN A 87 -8.95 -6.43 2.41
CA ASN A 87 -9.06 -7.65 1.61
C ASN A 87 -7.87 -7.79 0.64
N ILE A 88 -7.52 -6.72 -0.07
CA ILE A 88 -6.34 -6.70 -0.97
C ILE A 88 -5.06 -7.01 -0.17
N ALA A 89 -4.89 -6.44 1.01
CA ALA A 89 -3.75 -6.74 1.88
C ALA A 89 -3.71 -8.23 2.27
N GLN A 90 -4.84 -8.84 2.63
CA GLN A 90 -4.90 -10.27 2.91
C GLN A 90 -4.52 -11.11 1.68
N CYS A 91 -4.97 -10.74 0.47
CA CYS A 91 -4.56 -11.40 -0.77
C CYS A 91 -3.04 -11.22 -1.03
N CYS A 92 -2.49 -10.02 -0.83
CA CYS A 92 -1.04 -9.78 -0.92
C CYS A 92 -0.27 -10.67 0.07
N ARG A 93 -0.77 -10.86 1.29
CA ARG A 93 -0.17 -11.79 2.27
C ARG A 93 -0.17 -13.22 1.76
N ASN A 94 -1.27 -13.69 1.18
CA ASN A 94 -1.38 -15.04 0.63
C ASN A 94 -0.42 -15.25 -0.55
N LEU A 95 -0.24 -14.22 -1.39
CA LEU A 95 0.73 -14.20 -2.50
C LEU A 95 2.18 -13.96 -2.04
N LYS A 96 2.42 -13.78 -0.73
CA LYS A 96 3.74 -13.44 -0.15
C LYS A 96 4.33 -12.13 -0.70
N ASN A 97 3.49 -11.22 -1.20
CA ASN A 97 3.89 -9.87 -1.55
C ASN A 97 3.91 -8.98 -0.29
N PHE A 98 5.02 -9.03 0.44
CA PHE A 98 5.20 -8.28 1.68
C PHE A 98 5.41 -6.77 1.46
N SER A 99 5.88 -6.36 0.28
CA SER A 99 6.09 -4.94 -0.05
C SER A 99 4.75 -4.20 -0.08
N SER A 100 3.85 -4.59 -0.99
CA SER A 100 2.51 -3.99 -1.08
C SER A 100 1.66 -4.24 0.17
N LEU A 101 1.79 -5.41 0.81
CA LEU A 101 1.14 -5.65 2.10
C LEU A 101 1.51 -4.57 3.13
N LYS A 102 2.81 -4.31 3.31
CA LYS A 102 3.28 -3.30 4.26
C LYS A 102 2.88 -1.89 3.83
N ALA A 103 2.94 -1.56 2.54
CA ALA A 103 2.48 -0.27 2.02
C ALA A 103 1.01 0.00 2.39
N ILE A 104 0.13 -0.98 2.19
CA ILE A 104 -1.29 -0.86 2.51
C ILE A 104 -1.50 -0.70 4.01
N ILE A 105 -0.88 -1.55 4.84
CA ILE A 105 -1.00 -1.46 6.31
C ILE A 105 -0.51 -0.11 6.81
N SER A 106 0.67 0.34 6.39
CA SER A 106 1.23 1.63 6.80
C SER A 106 0.32 2.80 6.40
N ALA A 107 -0.29 2.76 5.21
CA ALA A 107 -1.25 3.78 4.80
C ALA A 107 -2.53 3.77 5.65
N LEU A 108 -3.08 2.59 5.97
CA LEU A 108 -4.29 2.46 6.80
C LEU A 108 -4.05 2.86 8.27
N GLN A 109 -2.83 2.64 8.77
CA GLN A 109 -2.42 3.01 10.13
C GLN A 109 -1.94 4.46 10.25
N SER A 110 -1.68 5.13 9.13
CA SER A 110 -1.32 6.55 9.14
C SER A 110 -2.37 7.39 9.88
N ALA A 111 -1.93 8.48 10.51
CA ALA A 111 -2.78 9.37 11.28
C ALA A 111 -3.97 9.93 10.48
N SER A 112 -3.85 9.99 9.15
CA SER A 112 -4.91 10.46 8.25
C SER A 112 -6.07 9.49 8.11
N ILE A 113 -5.82 8.18 8.15
CA ILE A 113 -6.86 7.15 8.03
C ILE A 113 -7.28 6.62 9.42
N HIS A 114 -6.33 6.38 10.33
CA HIS A 114 -6.61 5.78 11.64
C HIS A 114 -7.58 6.62 12.51
N ARG A 115 -7.59 7.96 12.33
CA ARG A 115 -8.49 8.86 13.05
C ARG A 115 -9.94 8.83 12.57
N LEU A 116 -10.25 8.22 11.43
CA LEU A 116 -11.58 8.27 10.79
C LEU A 116 -12.61 7.35 11.47
N LYS A 117 -12.87 7.53 12.77
CA LYS A 117 -13.65 6.60 13.61
C LYS A 117 -15.01 6.20 13.01
N LYS A 118 -15.76 7.17 12.48
CA LYS A 118 -17.06 6.91 11.82
C LYS A 118 -16.93 6.01 10.59
N SER A 119 -15.85 6.12 9.82
CA SER A 119 -15.66 5.27 8.63
C SER A 119 -15.28 3.85 9.03
N TRP A 120 -14.43 3.70 10.07
CA TRP A 120 -14.03 2.39 10.61
C TRP A 120 -15.20 1.61 11.20
N GLN A 121 -16.23 2.27 11.73
CA GLN A 121 -17.45 1.60 12.21
C GLN A 121 -18.20 0.84 11.12
N HIS A 122 -17.99 1.18 9.84
CA HIS A 122 -18.58 0.50 8.69
C HIS A 122 -17.71 -0.61 8.11
N VAL A 123 -16.53 -0.88 8.70
CA VAL A 123 -15.72 -2.05 8.37
C VAL A 123 -16.26 -3.25 9.16
N PRO A 124 -16.36 -4.46 8.60
CA PRO A 124 -16.83 -5.65 9.32
C PRO A 124 -15.92 -6.06 10.48
N ARG A 125 -16.51 -6.57 11.58
CA ARG A 125 -15.80 -6.87 12.84
C ARG A 125 -14.69 -7.92 12.72
N TYR A 126 -14.87 -8.95 11.89
CA TYR A 126 -13.85 -9.98 11.69
C TYR A 126 -12.56 -9.43 11.04
N VAL A 127 -12.62 -8.22 10.49
CA VAL A 127 -11.50 -7.53 9.84
C VAL A 127 -10.76 -6.60 10.82
N TYR A 128 -11.26 -6.38 12.05
CA TYR A 128 -10.68 -5.41 12.99
C TYR A 128 -9.29 -5.77 13.51
N VAL A 129 -8.86 -7.03 13.37
CA VAL A 129 -7.50 -7.47 13.76
C VAL A 129 -6.45 -6.60 13.06
N TRP A 130 -6.71 -6.15 11.84
CA TRP A 130 -5.83 -5.28 11.05
C TRP A 130 -5.68 -3.86 11.59
N ARG A 131 -6.56 -3.42 12.50
CA ARG A 131 -6.42 -2.11 13.15
C ARG A 131 -5.22 -2.05 14.10
N TYR A 132 -4.75 -3.21 14.57
CA TYR A 132 -3.70 -3.34 15.58
C TYR A 132 -2.50 -4.19 15.13
N ALA A 133 -2.49 -4.68 13.89
CA ALA A 133 -1.47 -5.59 13.33
C ALA A 133 -0.33 -4.88 12.60
#